data_AF-A0A1G9SLB5-F1
#
_entry.id   AF-A0A1G9SLB5-F1
#
_cell.length_a   1.000
_cell.length_b   1.000
_cell.length_c   1.000
_cell.angle_alpha   90.00
_cell.angle_beta   90.00
_cell.angle_gamma   90.00
#
_symmetry.space_group_name_H-M   'P 1'
#
loop_
_entity.id
_entity.type
_entity.pdbx_description
1 polymer ?
#
loop_
_entity_poly.entity_id
_entity_poly.type
_entity_poly.pdbx_seq_one_letter_code
_entity_poly.pdbx_strand_id
1 'polypeptide(L)'
;MTTFPASLHGKTLRWTFRDGPTKGHTFEHTFASDGTLTWRSASPGAKDHLQNASAAVKMSDDVHVVSYLSKESGYTLTVALNLKTGAATGFASNGKDWVQQSGSFEVLGESRA
;
A
#
# COMPACT_ATOMS: atom_id res chain seq x y z
N MET A 1 6.90 6.05 17.80
CA MET A 1 7.72 5.79 16.61
C MET A 1 7.14 4.56 15.94
N THR A 2 6.49 4.72 14.78
CA THR A 2 5.91 3.62 14.02
C THR A 2 7.06 2.89 13.33
N THR A 3 7.41 1.70 13.82
CA THR A 3 8.49 0.91 13.25
C THR A 3 8.01 0.30 11.93
N PHE A 4 8.38 0.91 10.82
CA PHE A 4 8.33 0.20 9.55
C PHE A 4 9.35 -0.95 9.57
N PRO A 5 9.03 -2.12 8.99
CA PRO A 5 9.97 -3.20 8.86
C PRO A 5 11.00 -2.87 7.77
N ALA A 6 12.28 -3.07 8.07
CA ALA A 6 13.40 -2.73 7.19
C ALA A 6 13.26 -3.29 5.75
N SER A 7 12.52 -4.38 5.57
CA SER A 7 12.21 -5.01 4.29
C SER A 7 11.33 -4.17 3.35
N LEU A 8 10.57 -3.20 3.84
CA LEU A 8 9.67 -2.36 3.00
C LEU A 8 10.13 -0.90 2.89
N HIS A 9 11.15 -0.48 3.64
CA HIS A 9 11.68 0.89 3.58
C HIS A 9 12.27 1.19 2.21
N GLY A 10 11.90 2.34 1.64
CA GLY A 10 12.41 2.82 0.35
C GLY A 10 11.99 1.95 -0.83
N LYS A 11 11.03 1.04 -0.64
CA LYS A 11 10.56 0.15 -1.70
C LYS A 11 9.26 0.65 -2.30
N THR A 12 9.10 0.40 -3.59
CA THR A 12 7.83 0.59 -4.29
C THR A 12 7.11 -0.74 -4.39
N LEU A 13 5.87 -0.78 -3.90
CA LEU A 13 4.93 -1.86 -4.14
C LEU A 13 4.09 -1.51 -5.35
N ARG A 14 3.92 -2.45 -6.28
CA ARG A 14 2.86 -2.37 -7.28
C ARG A 14 1.81 -3.41 -6.94
N TRP A 15 0.56 -2.98 -6.79
CA TRP A 15 -0.54 -3.91 -6.52
C TRP A 15 -1.72 -3.70 -7.47
N THR A 16 -2.44 -4.79 -7.69
CA THR A 16 -3.68 -4.81 -8.47
C THR A 16 -4.78 -5.40 -7.60
N PHE A 17 -5.87 -4.65 -7.43
CA PHE A 17 -7.02 -5.12 -6.66
C PHE A 17 -8.03 -5.82 -7.58
N ARG A 18 -8.63 -6.91 -7.09
CA ARG A 18 -9.63 -7.72 -7.78
C ARG A 18 -11.06 -7.43 -7.32
N ASP A 19 -11.20 -6.71 -6.20
CA ASP A 19 -12.47 -6.45 -5.53
C ASP A 19 -12.63 -4.96 -5.21
N GLY A 20 -13.84 -4.59 -4.78
CA GLY A 20 -14.16 -3.24 -4.34
C GLY A 20 -14.14 -2.16 -5.45
N PRO A 21 -14.22 -0.87 -5.07
CA PRO A 21 -14.27 0.24 -6.01
C PRO A 21 -13.03 0.39 -6.90
N THR A 22 -11.92 -0.20 -6.48
CA THR A 22 -10.62 -0.17 -7.16
C THR A 22 -10.35 -1.44 -7.97
N LYS A 23 -11.35 -2.29 -8.18
CA LYS A 23 -11.23 -3.52 -8.96
C LYS A 23 -10.66 -3.24 -10.36
N GLY A 24 -9.65 -4.02 -10.74
CA GLY A 24 -8.98 -3.94 -12.04
C GLY A 24 -7.97 -2.79 -12.15
N HIS A 25 -7.87 -1.93 -11.14
CA HIS A 25 -6.88 -0.86 -11.11
C HIS A 25 -5.57 -1.34 -10.49
N THR A 26 -4.47 -0.82 -11.05
CA THR A 26 -3.11 -1.05 -10.57
C THR A 26 -2.53 0.26 -10.04
N PHE A 27 -1.91 0.20 -8.88
CA PHE A 27 -1.27 1.36 -8.24
C PHE A 27 0.15 1.03 -7.84
N GLU A 28 0.98 2.07 -7.79
CA GLU A 28 2.33 2.04 -7.25
C GLU A 28 2.37 2.87 -5.97
N HIS A 29 2.93 2.28 -4.92
CA HIS A 29 3.03 2.84 -3.58
C HIS A 29 4.48 2.76 -3.10
N THR A 30 5.13 3.90 -2.95
CA THR A 30 6.50 4.01 -2.44
C THR A 30 6.47 4.39 -0.96
N PHE A 31 6.92 3.48 -0.10
CA PHE A 31 6.97 3.70 1.34
C PHE A 31 8.35 4.24 1.73
N ALA A 32 8.42 5.51 2.09
CA ALA A 32 9.66 6.15 2.51
C ALA A 32 10.05 5.70 3.92
N SER A 33 11.34 5.83 4.25
CA SER A 33 11.89 5.47 5.57
C SER A 33 11.42 6.40 6.69
N ASP A 34 10.91 7.59 6.37
CA ASP A 34 10.41 8.59 7.32
C ASP A 34 8.91 8.42 7.65
N GLY A 35 8.26 7.39 7.10
CA GLY A 35 6.83 7.12 7.27
C GLY A 35 5.92 7.87 6.31
N THR A 36 6.47 8.63 5.36
CA THR A 36 5.71 9.16 4.23
C THR A 36 5.47 8.08 3.18
N LEU A 37 4.39 8.26 2.42
CA LEU A 37 3.99 7.39 1.33
C LEU A 37 3.68 8.25 0.11
N THR A 38 4.29 7.94 -1.02
CA THR A 38 3.86 8.47 -2.31
C THR A 38 3.15 7.38 -3.08
N TRP A 39 2.00 7.69 -3.67
CA TRP A 39 1.30 6.73 -4.52
C TRP A 39 0.82 7.34 -5.83
N ARG A 40 0.64 6.49 -6.84
CA ARG A 40 0.06 6.85 -8.13
C ARG A 40 -0.64 5.65 -8.77
N SER A 41 -1.53 5.89 -9.73
CA SER A 41 -1.97 4.85 -10.65
C SER A 41 -0.80 4.40 -11.51
N ALA A 42 -0.70 3.11 -11.85
CA ALA A 42 0.38 2.58 -12.70
C ALA A 42 0.20 2.91 -14.21
N SER A 43 -0.51 3.99 -14.53
CA SER A 43 -0.77 4.45 -15.89
C SER A 43 0.25 5.51 -16.32
N PRO A 44 0.62 5.57 -17.61
CA PRO A 44 1.51 6.62 -18.10
C PRO A 44 0.97 8.02 -17.79
N GLY A 45 1.82 8.90 -17.26
CA GLY A 45 1.46 10.29 -16.93
C GLY A 45 0.59 10.46 -15.67
N ALA A 46 0.39 9.41 -14.87
CA ALA A 46 -0.27 9.53 -13.57
C ALA A 46 0.50 10.47 -12.63
N LYS A 47 -0.24 11.28 -11.86
CA LYS A 47 0.32 12.19 -10.88
C LYS A 47 0.64 11.45 -9.57
N ASP A 48 1.67 11.93 -8.89
CA ASP A 48 2.04 11.45 -7.56
C ASP A 48 1.18 12.11 -6.49
N HIS A 49 0.73 11.30 -5.53
CA HIS A 49 -0.05 11.71 -4.37
C HIS A 49 0.76 11.42 -3.10
N LEU A 50 1.15 12.46 -2.38
CA LEU A 50 1.89 12.35 -1.12
C LEU A 50 0.94 12.19 0.08
N GLN A 51 1.23 11.23 0.94
CA GLN A 51 0.54 11.00 2.21
C GLN A 51 1.56 11.00 3.35
N ASN A 52 1.27 11.78 4.40
CA ASN A 52 2.17 11.92 5.56
C ASN A 52 1.83 10.94 6.70
N ALA A 53 0.86 10.05 6.48
CA ALA A 53 0.35 9.13 7.49
C ALA A 53 0.28 7.73 6.91
N SER A 54 1.39 6.99 7.08
CA SER A 54 1.47 5.58 6.75
C SER A 54 2.17 4.80 7.87
N ALA A 55 1.88 3.52 7.93
CA ALA A 55 2.52 2.56 8.81
C ALA A 55 2.70 1.25 8.06
N ALA A 56 3.78 0.53 8.35
CA ALA A 56 3.87 -0.87 8.06
C ALA A 56 4.45 -1.60 9.25
N VAL A 57 4.07 -2.86 9.44
CA VAL A 57 4.56 -3.71 10.52
C VAL A 57 4.84 -5.11 9.98
N LYS A 58 5.95 -5.71 10.41
CA LYS A 58 6.21 -7.13 10.17
C LYS A 58 5.36 -7.94 11.15
N MET A 59 4.51 -8.82 10.63
CA MET A 59 3.71 -9.74 11.46
C MET A 59 4.39 -11.11 11.59
N SER A 60 5.02 -11.57 10.51
CA SER A 60 5.87 -12.76 10.46
C SER A 60 6.94 -12.59 9.37
N ASP A 61 7.79 -13.60 9.14
CA ASP A 61 8.79 -13.55 8.07
C ASP A 61 8.17 -13.33 6.68
N ASP A 62 7.01 -13.95 6.44
CA ASP A 62 6.32 -13.91 5.14
C ASP A 62 5.18 -12.90 5.09
N VAL A 63 4.77 -12.29 6.22
CA VAL A 63 3.58 -11.43 6.26
C VAL A 63 3.89 -10.05 6.85
N HIS A 64 3.52 -9.03 6.09
CA HIS A 64 3.58 -7.63 6.51
C HIS A 64 2.18 -7.04 6.48
N VAL A 65 1.88 -6.08 7.36
CA VAL A 65 0.64 -5.29 7.29
C VAL A 65 1.03 -3.85 7.03
N VAL A 66 0.40 -3.24 6.04
CA VAL A 66 0.54 -1.81 5.71
C VAL A 66 -0.78 -1.10 5.96
N SER A 67 -0.71 0.15 6.39
CA SER A 67 -1.86 1.02 6.54
C SER A 67 -1.52 2.45 6.13
N TYR A 68 -2.40 3.13 5.41
CA TYR A 68 -2.26 4.57 5.15
C TYR A 68 -3.61 5.25 5.04
N LEU A 69 -3.66 6.53 5.44
CA LEU A 69 -4.80 7.40 5.27
C LEU A 69 -4.62 8.25 4.00
N SER A 70 -5.56 8.13 3.06
CA SER A 70 -5.69 9.06 1.95
C SER A 70 -6.40 10.33 2.43
N LYS A 71 -5.69 11.46 2.45
CA LYS A 71 -6.30 12.75 2.79
C LYS A 71 -7.37 13.19 1.79
N GLU A 72 -7.20 12.82 0.52
CA GLU A 72 -8.09 13.24 -0.57
C GLU A 72 -9.45 12.55 -0.49
N SER A 73 -9.48 11.24 -0.26
CA SER A 73 -10.72 10.47 -0.20
C SER A 73 -11.25 10.26 1.22
N GLY A 74 -10.43 10.50 2.25
CA GLY A 74 -10.76 10.22 3.65
C GLY A 74 -10.78 8.72 3.99
N TYR A 75 -10.36 7.86 3.06
CA TYR A 75 -10.26 6.42 3.28
C TYR A 75 -8.90 6.03 3.85
N THR A 76 -8.92 5.10 4.79
CA THR A 76 -7.76 4.33 5.23
C THR A 76 -7.71 3.02 4.46
N LEU A 77 -6.60 2.74 3.80
CA LEU A 77 -6.31 1.40 3.29
C LEU A 77 -5.49 0.67 4.35
N THR A 78 -5.91 -0.52 4.76
CA THR A 78 -5.13 -1.42 5.63
C THR A 78 -5.09 -2.80 5.01
N VAL A 79 -3.89 -3.31 4.69
CA VAL A 79 -3.70 -4.52 3.89
C VAL A 79 -2.60 -5.40 4.48
N ALA A 80 -2.89 -6.69 4.63
CA ALA A 80 -1.90 -7.74 4.83
C ALA A 80 -1.31 -8.16 3.49
N LEU A 81 0.02 -8.21 3.44
CA LEU A 81 0.86 -8.57 2.30
C LEU A 81 1.58 -9.88 2.62
N ASN A 82 1.25 -10.92 1.87
CA ASN A 82 1.97 -12.19 1.91
C ASN A 82 3.12 -12.15 0.91
N LEU A 83 4.35 -11.92 1.39
CA LEU A 83 5.57 -11.81 0.60
C LEU A 83 5.94 -13.11 -0.11
N LYS A 84 5.52 -14.27 0.43
CA LYS A 84 5.79 -15.58 -0.17
C LYS A 84 4.93 -15.83 -1.41
N THR A 85 3.66 -15.39 -1.39
CA THR A 85 2.70 -15.68 -2.46
C THR A 85 2.40 -14.47 -3.36
N GLY A 86 2.80 -13.27 -2.96
CA GLY A 86 2.43 -12.02 -3.63
C GLY A 86 0.94 -11.68 -3.44
N ALA A 87 0.25 -12.27 -2.46
CA ALA A 87 -1.17 -11.99 -2.21
C ALA A 87 -1.35 -10.78 -1.27
N ALA A 88 -2.30 -9.91 -1.61
CA ALA A 88 -2.71 -8.77 -0.79
C ALA A 88 -4.17 -8.95 -0.35
N THR A 89 -4.49 -8.74 0.92
CA THR A 89 -5.87 -8.75 1.42
C THR A 89 -6.04 -7.79 2.59
N GLY A 90 -7.14 -7.05 2.62
CA GLY A 90 -7.43 -6.10 3.68
C GLY A 90 -8.71 -5.32 3.45
N PHE A 91 -8.74 -4.08 3.91
CA PHE A 91 -9.91 -3.21 3.84
C PHE A 91 -9.54 -1.80 3.38
N ALA A 92 -10.39 -1.22 2.56
CA ALA A 92 -10.52 0.23 2.44
C ALA A 92 -11.70 0.65 3.32
N SER A 93 -11.44 1.50 4.31
CA SER A 93 -12.48 1.91 5.26
C SER A 93 -12.40 3.39 5.61
N ASN A 94 -13.54 3.95 6.02
CA ASN A 94 -13.66 5.27 6.63
C ASN A 94 -14.77 5.23 7.70
N GLY A 95 -15.28 6.39 8.13
CA GLY A 95 -16.37 6.46 9.11
C GLY A 95 -17.76 6.03 8.61
N LYS A 96 -17.89 5.62 7.34
CA LYS A 96 -19.17 5.30 6.68
C LYS A 96 -19.15 3.94 5.98
N ASP A 97 -18.04 3.62 5.32
CA ASP A 97 -17.90 2.47 4.44
C ASP A 97 -16.76 1.57 4.89
N TRP A 98 -16.95 0.26 4.76
CA TRP A 98 -15.95 -0.77 5.03
C TRP A 98 -16.01 -1.80 3.92
N VAL A 99 -15.01 -1.80 3.05
CA VAL A 99 -14.99 -2.64 1.86
C VAL A 99 -13.74 -3.50 1.86
N GLN A 100 -13.94 -4.81 1.76
CA GLN A 100 -12.83 -5.74 1.57
C GLN A 100 -12.11 -5.45 0.26
N GLN A 101 -10.79 -5.49 0.33
CA GLN A 101 -9.87 -5.39 -0.79
C GLN A 101 -9.06 -6.67 -0.85
N SER A 102 -9.04 -7.35 -2.00
CA SER A 102 -8.12 -8.46 -2.25
C SER A 102 -7.43 -8.26 -3.58
N GLY A 103 -6.21 -8.76 -3.71
CA GLY A 103 -5.38 -8.51 -4.88
C GLY A 103 -4.10 -9.31 -4.91
N SER A 104 -3.21 -8.90 -5.81
CA SER A 104 -1.82 -9.33 -5.86
C SER A 104 -0.91 -8.11 -5.79
N PHE A 105 0.32 -8.31 -5.37
CA PHE A 105 1.34 -7.29 -5.36
C PHE A 105 2.72 -7.85 -5.73
N GLU A 106 3.57 -6.95 -6.20
CA GLU A 106 4.98 -7.19 -6.46
C GLU A 106 5.81 -6.04 -5.87
N VAL A 107 7.05 -6.35 -5.50
CA VAL A 107 8.03 -5.36 -5.03
C VAL A 107 8.89 -4.98 -6.23
N LEU A 108 8.86 -3.71 -6.64
CA LEU A 108 9.57 -3.25 -7.86
C LEU A 108 11.06 -2.98 -7.66
N GLY A 109 11.57 -3.07 -6.42
CA GLY A 109 12.94 -2.72 -6.05
C GLY A 109 13.03 -1.43 -5.25
N GLU A 110 14.26 -0.93 -5.02
CA GLU A 110 14.50 0.35 -4.34
C GLU A 110 14.14 1.53 -5.25
N SER A 111 13.52 2.56 -4.68
CA SER A 111 13.28 3.82 -5.39
C SER A 111 14.60 4.35 -5.93
N ARG A 112 14.68 4.60 -7.24
CA ARG A 112 15.85 5.25 -7.85
C ARG A 112 16.15 6.55 -7.10
N ALA A 113 17.38 6.66 -6.59
CA ALA A 113 17.97 7.89 -6.08
C ALA A 113 18.02 8.98 -7.16
#